data_AF-A0A831Z6A9-F1
#
_entry.id   AF-A0A831Z6A9-F1
#
_cell.length_a   1.000
_cell.length_b   1.000
_cell.length_c   1.000
_cell.angle_alpha   90.00
_cell.angle_beta   90.00
_cell.angle_gamma   90.00
#
_symmetry.space_group_name_H-M   'P 1'
#
loop_
_entity.id
_entity.type
_entity.pdbx_description
1 polymer ?
#
loop_
_entity_poly.entity_id
_entity_poly.type
_entity_poly.pdbx_seq_one_letter_code
_entity_poly.pdbx_strand_id
1 'polypeptide(L)'
;MAINKASRAVIVVNNKQNMKNLKLSEKMNSVLVNARRAQVYLSKLDPKSKALLEKEWDVEHAYYSSALEGSMLDKREFGELAKEVK
;
A
#
# COMPACT_ATOMS: atom_id res chain seq x y z
N MET A 1 25.10 41.94 6.49
CA MET A 1 25.55 40.74 7.24
C MET A 1 25.67 39.57 6.28
N ALA A 2 26.86 39.04 6.05
CA ALA A 2 27.05 37.85 5.21
C ALA A 2 26.83 36.59 6.06
N ILE A 3 25.95 35.69 5.60
CA ILE A 3 25.73 34.39 6.25
C ILE A 3 26.98 33.52 6.02
N ASN A 4 27.59 33.04 7.09
CA ASN A 4 28.80 32.23 6.98
C ASN A 4 28.50 30.85 6.35
N LYS A 5 29.55 30.18 5.86
CA LYS A 5 29.45 28.90 5.13
C LYS A 5 28.79 27.78 5.95
N ALA A 6 29.03 27.73 7.26
CA ALA A 6 28.44 26.75 8.16
C ALA A 6 26.93 26.98 8.34
N SER A 7 26.51 28.23 8.57
CA SER A 7 25.09 28.61 8.65
C SER A 7 24.35 28.32 7.35
N ARG A 8 24.98 28.53 6.20
CA ARG A 8 24.42 28.21 4.88
C ARG A 8 24.22 26.69 4.69
N ALA A 9 25.16 25.87 5.19
CA ALA A 9 25.05 24.42 5.13
C ALA A 9 23.89 23.88 6.00
N VAL A 10 23.72 24.42 7.22
CA VAL A 10 22.61 24.03 8.12
C VAL A 10 21.25 24.35 7.49
N ILE A 11 21.08 25.53 6.89
CA ILE A 11 19.84 25.92 6.19
C ILE A 11 19.52 24.94 5.05
N VAL A 12 20.52 24.54 4.26
CA VAL A 12 20.33 23.61 3.14
C VAL A 12 19.92 22.22 3.62
N VAL A 13 20.53 21.72 4.71
CA VAL A 13 20.18 20.42 5.29
C VAL A 13 18.74 20.43 5.84
N ASN A 14 18.37 21.47 6.59
CA ASN A 14 17.01 21.61 7.12
C ASN A 14 15.96 21.69 6.00
N ASN A 15 16.23 22.46 4.94
CA ASN A 15 15.33 22.54 3.79
C ASN A 15 15.18 21.20 3.06
N LYS A 16 16.26 20.45 2.88
CA LYS A 16 16.20 19.09 2.29
C LYS A 16 15.37 18.15 3.15
N GLN A 17 15.50 18.20 4.47
CA GLN A 17 14.72 17.37 5.38
C GLN A 17 13.23 17.74 5.34
N ASN A 18 12.90 19.04 5.34
CA ASN A 18 11.52 19.51 5.22
C ASN A 18 10.86 19.05 3.91
N MET A 19 11.59 19.10 2.79
CA MET A 19 11.08 18.60 1.51
C MET A 19 10.83 17.09 1.51
N LYS A 20 11.67 16.30 2.20
CA LYS A 20 11.43 14.85 2.35
C LYS A 20 10.16 14.59 3.16
N ASN A 21 9.98 15.31 4.26
CA ASN A 21 8.80 15.19 5.12
C ASN A 21 7.52 15.59 4.38
N LEU A 22 7.57 16.67 3.58
CA LEU A 22 6.44 17.09 2.74
C LEU A 22 6.05 16.00 1.74
N LYS A 23 7.03 15.42 1.02
CA LYS A 23 6.78 14.32 0.08
C LYS A 23 6.21 13.08 0.76
N LEU A 24 6.65 12.77 1.99
CA LEU A 24 6.10 11.67 2.77
C LEU A 24 4.64 11.93 3.13
N SER A 25 4.32 13.16 3.58
CA SER A 25 2.95 13.58 3.89
C SER A 25 2.03 13.51 2.66
N GLU A 26 2.50 13.97 1.49
CA GLU A 26 1.77 13.85 0.22
C GLU A 26 1.47 12.39 -0.15
N LYS A 27 2.45 11.48 0.02
CA LYS A 27 2.26 10.05 -0.20
C LYS A 27 1.29 9.43 0.79
N MET A 28 1.33 9.80 2.06
CA MET A 28 0.37 9.31 3.06
C MET A 28 -1.05 9.80 2.74
N ASN A 29 -1.19 11.07 2.37
CA ASN A 29 -2.48 11.64 1.99
C ASN A 29 -3.06 10.93 0.74
N SER A 30 -2.23 10.59 -0.24
CA SER A 30 -2.71 9.88 -1.44
C SER A 30 -3.22 8.48 -1.10
N VAL A 31 -2.53 7.75 -0.20
CA VAL A 31 -3.00 6.45 0.31
C VAL A 31 -4.36 6.58 1.00
N LEU A 32 -4.53 7.56 1.88
CA LEU A 32 -5.79 7.79 2.60
C LEU A 32 -6.95 8.14 1.66
N VAL A 33 -6.70 9.00 0.67
CA VAL A 33 -7.70 9.37 -0.34
C VAL A 33 -8.10 8.15 -1.17
N ASN A 34 -7.14 7.33 -1.59
CA ASN A 34 -7.42 6.12 -2.36
C ASN A 34 -8.18 5.07 -1.54
N ALA A 35 -7.83 4.88 -0.26
CA ALA A 35 -8.55 4.00 0.64
C ALA A 35 -10.03 4.41 0.80
N ARG A 36 -10.30 5.72 0.97
CA ARG A 36 -11.67 6.24 1.01
C ARG A 36 -12.43 6.01 -0.29
N ARG A 37 -11.78 6.22 -1.44
CA ARG A 37 -12.40 5.97 -2.76
C ARG A 37 -12.73 4.50 -2.94
N ALA A 38 -11.82 3.60 -2.56
CA ALA A 38 -12.06 2.16 -2.59
C ALA A 38 -13.25 1.79 -1.68
N GLN A 39 -13.32 2.32 -0.46
CA GLN A 39 -14.43 2.07 0.46
C GLN A 39 -15.79 2.48 -0.14
N VAL A 40 -15.86 3.65 -0.78
CA VAL A 40 -17.08 4.13 -1.46
C VAL A 40 -17.43 3.27 -2.67
N TYR A 41 -16.45 2.72 -3.38
CA TYR A 41 -16.69 1.78 -4.48
C TYR A 41 -17.27 0.47 -3.95
N LEU A 42 -16.66 -0.10 -2.91
CA LEU A 42 -17.10 -1.35 -2.29
C LEU A 42 -18.50 -1.25 -1.70
N SER A 43 -18.88 -0.11 -1.13
CA SER A 43 -20.23 0.09 -0.57
C SER A 43 -21.32 0.12 -1.64
N LYS A 44 -20.96 0.28 -2.92
CA LYS A 44 -21.91 0.30 -4.05
C LYS A 44 -22.01 -1.04 -4.77
N LEU A 45 -21.16 -2.01 -4.45
CA LEU A 45 -21.24 -3.34 -5.04
C LEU A 45 -22.46 -4.08 -4.50
N ASP A 46 -23.11 -4.84 -5.37
CA ASP A 46 -24.13 -5.79 -4.93
C ASP A 46 -23.48 -6.92 -4.09
N PRO A 47 -24.26 -7.62 -3.25
CA PRO A 47 -23.72 -8.64 -2.35
C PRO A 47 -22.94 -9.75 -3.06
N LYS A 48 -23.34 -10.13 -4.29
CA LYS A 48 -22.69 -11.22 -5.02
C LYS A 48 -21.33 -10.78 -5.55
N SER A 49 -21.25 -9.59 -6.13
CA SER A 49 -19.98 -9.01 -6.59
C SER A 49 -19.03 -8.74 -5.44
N LYS A 50 -19.55 -8.27 -4.30
CA LYS A 50 -18.76 -8.06 -3.10
C LYS A 50 -18.18 -9.37 -2.54
N ALA A 51 -19.00 -10.41 -2.43
CA ALA A 51 -18.54 -11.72 -1.95
C ALA A 51 -17.49 -12.35 -2.87
N LEU A 52 -17.63 -12.17 -4.20
CA LEU A 52 -16.62 -12.63 -5.16
C LEU A 52 -15.27 -11.92 -4.93
N LEU A 53 -15.30 -10.61 -4.77
CA LEU A 53 -14.12 -9.80 -4.53
C LEU A 53 -13.43 -10.16 -3.20
N GLU A 54 -14.21 -10.35 -2.13
CA GLU A 54 -13.71 -10.78 -0.82
C GLU A 54 -13.03 -12.14 -0.92
N LYS A 55 -13.62 -13.09 -1.66
CA LYS A 55 -12.99 -14.40 -1.90
C LYS A 55 -11.66 -14.27 -2.65
N GLU A 56 -11.60 -13.44 -3.70
CA GLU A 56 -10.35 -13.21 -4.43
C GLU A 56 -9.27 -12.58 -3.53
N TRP A 57 -9.65 -11.65 -2.66
CA TRP A 57 -8.74 -11.04 -1.69
C TRP A 57 -8.25 -12.02 -0.64
N ASP A 58 -9.09 -12.91 -0.14
CA ASP A 58 -8.68 -13.94 0.83
C ASP A 58 -7.62 -14.87 0.22
N VAL A 59 -7.80 -15.26 -1.05
CA VAL A 59 -6.81 -16.08 -1.78
C VAL A 59 -5.50 -15.34 -1.97
N GLU A 60 -5.56 -14.06 -2.38
CA GLU A 60 -4.36 -13.25 -2.56
C GLU A 60 -3.64 -12.98 -1.23
N HIS A 61 -4.39 -12.75 -0.15
CA HIS A 61 -3.84 -12.58 1.19
C HIS A 61 -3.15 -13.86 1.68
N ALA A 62 -3.78 -15.01 1.49
CA ALA A 62 -3.21 -16.30 1.85
C ALA A 62 -1.95 -16.62 1.03
N TYR A 63 -1.94 -16.30 -0.26
CA TYR A 63 -0.75 -16.46 -1.11
C TYR A 63 0.42 -15.62 -0.60
N TYR A 64 0.24 -14.31 -0.41
CA TYR A 64 1.35 -13.46 0.03
C TYR A 64 1.79 -13.78 1.45
N SER A 65 0.88 -14.14 2.34
CA SER A 65 1.22 -14.59 3.70
C SER A 65 2.07 -15.86 3.65
N SER A 66 1.67 -16.84 2.84
CA SER A 66 2.44 -18.06 2.64
C SER A 66 3.81 -17.79 2.01
N ALA A 67 3.89 -16.87 1.05
CA ALA A 67 5.16 -16.50 0.42
C ALA A 67 6.12 -15.83 1.42
N LEU A 68 5.61 -14.99 2.33
CA LEU A 68 6.40 -14.39 3.41
C LEU A 68 6.92 -15.46 4.40
N GLU A 69 6.20 -16.56 4.55
CA GLU A 69 6.60 -17.74 5.34
C GLU A 69 7.53 -18.70 4.58
N GLY A 70 7.89 -18.39 3.33
CA GLY A 70 8.83 -19.18 2.52
C GLY A 70 8.19 -20.23 1.63
N SER A 71 6.88 -20.17 1.39
CA SER A 71 6.22 -20.99 0.38
C SER A 71 6.80 -20.73 -1.01
N MET A 72 7.09 -21.82 -1.73
CA MET A 72 7.61 -21.79 -3.11
C MET A 72 6.50 -21.93 -4.16
N LEU A 73 5.24 -22.03 -3.73
CA LEU A 73 4.11 -22.11 -4.65
C LEU A 73 3.99 -20.82 -5.44
N ASP A 74 3.81 -20.94 -6.75
CA ASP A 74 3.51 -19.79 -7.58
C ASP A 74 2.05 -19.33 -7.40
N LYS A 75 1.73 -18.09 -7.79
CA LYS A 75 0.38 -17.52 -7.61
C LYS A 75 -0.71 -18.32 -8.34
N ARG A 76 -0.37 -18.99 -9.45
CA ARG A 76 -1.32 -19.77 -10.24
C ARG A 76 -1.62 -21.10 -9.55
N GLU A 77 -0.58 -21.80 -9.09
CA GLU A 77 -0.69 -23.04 -8.30
C GLU A 77 -1.50 -22.81 -7.02
N PHE A 78 -1.24 -21.68 -6.33
CA PHE A 78 -2.01 -21.30 -5.16
C PHE A 78 -3.48 -21.04 -5.48
N GLY A 79 -3.77 -20.42 -6.63
CA GLY A 79 -5.12 -20.18 -7.10
C GLY A 79 -5.89 -21.46 -7.47
N GLU A 80 -5.19 -22.52 -7.87
CA GLU A 80 -5.80 -23.84 -8.09
C GLU A 80 -6.14 -24.52 -6.77
N LEU A 81 -5.21 -24.51 -5.79
CA LEU A 81 -5.46 -25.01 -4.44
C LEU A 81 -6.64 -24.31 -3.77
N ALA A 82 -6.76 -23.00 -3.95
CA ALA A 82 -7.87 -22.22 -3.40
C ALA A 82 -9.25 -22.61 -3.97
N LYS A 83 -9.31 -23.28 -5.14
CA LYS A 83 -10.57 -23.81 -5.69
C LYS A 83 -10.96 -25.14 -5.02
N GLU A 84 -10.01 -25.86 -4.45
CA GLU A 84 -10.24 -27.14 -3.77
C GLU A 84 -10.73 -26.94 -2.33
N VAL A 85 -10.37 -25.82 -1.71
CA VAL A 85 -10.87 -25.41 -0.39
C VAL A 85 -12.29 -24.83 -0.55
N LYS A 86 -13.29 -25.62 -0.15
CA LYS A 86 -14.72 -25.25 -0.22
C LYS A 86 -15.15 -24.33 0.91
#